data_AF-A0A9X6XA73-F1
#
_entry.id   AF-A0A9X6XA73-F1
#
_cell.length_a   1.000
_cell.length_b   1.000
_cell.length_c   1.000
_cell.angle_alpha   90.00
_cell.angle_beta   90.00
_cell.angle_gamma   90.00
#
_symmetry.space_group_name_H-M   'P 1'
#
loop_
_entity.id
_entity.type
_entity.pdbx_description
1 polymer ?
#
loop_
_entity_poly.entity_id
_entity_poly.type
_entity_poly.pdbx_seq_one_letter_code
_entity_poly.pdbx_strand_id
1 'polypeptide(L)'
;MEKFFIFFISLLIEFPIFSTIFIYMFLKLFFKNNKRKLLLFTLDLSTILYISSFYFVLNMIFPTATGWILINLLLVILFISIILQWKAKRDIRFTKLLKGFWRMSCILFIILHCITVLAGLVLKITEYNA
;
A
#
# COMPACT_ATOMS: atom_id res chain seq x y z
N MET A 1 -2.74 -27.24 -8.88
CA MET A 1 -1.69 -26.20 -9.00
C MET A 1 -2.28 -24.81 -8.91
N GLU A 2 -3.27 -24.45 -9.73
CA GLU A 2 -3.87 -23.09 -9.76
C GLU A 2 -4.42 -22.60 -8.41
N LYS A 3 -5.19 -23.46 -7.71
CA LYS A 3 -5.77 -23.12 -6.40
C LYS A 3 -4.72 -22.76 -5.34
N PHE A 4 -3.54 -23.37 -5.40
CA PHE A 4 -2.43 -23.08 -4.49
C PHE A 4 -1.87 -21.68 -4.72
N PHE A 5 -1.69 -21.27 -5.98
CA PHE A 5 -1.25 -19.91 -6.31
C PHE A 5 -2.26 -18.86 -5.90
N ILE A 6 -3.56 -19.10 -6.15
CA ILE A 6 -4.62 -18.17 -5.73
C ILE A 6 -4.61 -18.01 -4.21
N PHE A 7 -4.56 -19.11 -3.45
CA PHE A 7 -4.47 -19.06 -1.99
C PHE A 7 -3.27 -18.24 -1.52
N PHE A 8 -2.09 -18.47 -2.11
CA PHE A 8 -0.87 -17.77 -1.73
C PHE A 8 -0.95 -16.26 -2.01
N ILE A 9 -1.50 -15.87 -3.16
CA ILE A 9 -1.70 -14.46 -3.52
C ILE A 9 -2.73 -13.80 -2.59
N SER A 10 -3.84 -14.47 -2.31
CA SER A 10 -4.86 -13.97 -1.39
C SER A 10 -4.27 -13.70 0.00
N LEU A 11 -3.49 -14.66 0.53
CA LEU A 11 -2.81 -14.51 1.82
C LEU A 11 -1.88 -13.29 1.82
N LEU A 12 -1.11 -13.09 0.74
CA LEU A 12 -0.21 -11.93 0.63
C LEU A 12 -0.97 -10.59 0.60
N ILE A 13 -2.16 -10.55 0.02
CA ILE A 13 -2.97 -9.33 -0.07
C ILE A 13 -3.71 -9.06 1.25
N GLU A 14 -4.18 -10.12 1.92
CA GLU A 14 -4.92 -10.03 3.18
C GLU A 14 -4.02 -9.56 4.32
N PHE A 15 -2.75 -10.00 4.31
CA PHE A 15 -1.76 -9.68 5.34
C PHE A 15 -0.58 -8.86 4.77
N PRO A 16 -0.80 -7.63 4.29
CA PRO A 16 0.23 -6.86 3.58
C PRO A 16 1.46 -6.56 4.45
N ILE A 17 1.32 -6.46 5.78
CA ILE A 17 2.43 -6.30 6.73
C ILE A 17 3.33 -7.55 6.75
N PHE A 18 2.74 -8.75 6.80
CA PHE A 18 3.54 -9.98 6.73
C PHE A 18 4.18 -10.14 5.35
N SER A 19 3.46 -9.73 4.31
CA SER A 19 3.97 -9.71 2.94
C SER A 19 5.14 -8.76 2.75
N THR A 20 5.18 -7.59 3.42
CA THR A 20 6.34 -6.70 3.34
C THR A 20 7.59 -7.33 3.92
N ILE A 21 7.45 -8.06 5.05
CA ILE A 21 8.56 -8.81 5.66
C ILE A 21 9.02 -9.91 4.72
N PHE A 22 8.08 -10.65 4.12
CA PHE A 22 8.40 -11.70 3.15
C PHE A 22 9.13 -11.15 1.91
N ILE A 23 8.62 -10.05 1.34
CA ILE A 23 9.23 -9.34 0.22
C ILE A 23 10.65 -8.87 0.59
N TYR A 24 10.84 -8.32 1.79
CA TYR A 24 12.15 -7.88 2.28
C TYR A 24 13.14 -9.05 2.36
N MET A 25 12.72 -10.18 2.95
CA MET A 25 13.55 -11.38 3.05
C MET A 25 13.93 -11.91 1.66
N PHE A 26 12.98 -11.92 0.73
CA PHE A 26 13.22 -12.35 -0.65
C PHE A 26 14.20 -11.42 -1.38
N LEU A 27 13.98 -10.11 -1.33
CA LEU A 27 14.87 -9.13 -1.98
C LEU A 27 16.26 -9.08 -1.34
N LYS A 28 16.39 -9.41 -0.05
CA LYS A 28 17.68 -9.47 0.64
C LYS A 28 18.63 -10.48 -0.02
N LEU A 29 18.11 -11.52 -0.67
CA LEU A 29 18.89 -12.49 -1.43
C LEU A 29 19.58 -11.85 -2.65
N PHE A 30 18.92 -10.88 -3.29
CA PHE A 30 19.42 -10.22 -4.51
C PHE A 30 20.25 -8.96 -4.21
N PHE A 31 19.95 -8.23 -3.13
CA PHE A 31 20.53 -6.91 -2.84
C PHE A 31 21.51 -6.90 -1.65
N LYS A 32 22.33 -7.95 -1.49
CA LYS A 32 23.21 -8.18 -0.32
C LYS A 32 24.02 -6.96 0.17
N ASN A 33 24.51 -6.10 -0.73
CA ASN A 33 25.39 -4.99 -0.36
C ASN A 33 24.72 -3.61 -0.26
N ASN A 34 23.48 -3.43 -0.73
CA ASN A 34 22.85 -2.10 -0.81
C ASN A 34 21.56 -2.01 -0.01
N LYS A 35 21.69 -1.85 1.31
CA LYS A 35 20.57 -1.76 2.28
C LYS A 35 19.54 -0.69 1.90
N ARG A 36 20.00 0.45 1.37
CA ARG A 36 19.11 1.56 0.96
C ARG A 36 18.25 1.17 -0.23
N LYS A 37 18.87 0.56 -1.25
CA LYS A 37 18.15 0.10 -2.45
C LYS A 37 17.19 -1.05 -2.12
N LEU A 38 17.62 -1.97 -1.25
CA LEU A 38 16.79 -3.06 -0.73
C LEU A 38 15.49 -2.54 -0.08
N LEU A 39 15.61 -1.59 0.85
CA LEU A 39 14.44 -1.03 1.54
C LEU A 39 13.49 -0.31 0.58
N LEU A 40 14.04 0.50 -0.34
CA LEU A 40 13.22 1.21 -1.32
C LEU A 40 12.46 0.25 -2.24
N PHE A 41 13.13 -0.77 -2.77
CA PHE A 41 12.47 -1.77 -3.63
C PHE A 41 11.43 -2.60 -2.87
N THR A 42 11.69 -2.90 -1.60
CA THR A 42 10.72 -3.60 -0.74
C THR A 42 9.45 -2.77 -0.60
N LEU A 43 9.59 -1.49 -0.26
CA LEU A 43 8.47 -0.57 -0.12
C LEU A 43 7.71 -0.37 -1.43
N ASP A 44 8.45 -0.21 -2.54
CA ASP A 44 7.85 -0.04 -3.86
C ASP A 44 6.98 -1.25 -4.24
N LEU A 45 7.44 -2.48 -4.00
CA LEU A 45 6.68 -3.70 -4.27
C LEU A 45 5.52 -3.90 -3.29
N SER A 46 5.72 -3.64 -2.00
CA SER A 46 4.65 -3.78 -1.02
C SER A 46 3.51 -2.78 -1.22
N THR A 47 3.78 -1.64 -1.86
CA THR A 47 2.74 -0.62 -2.15
C THR A 47 1.60 -1.20 -2.97
N ILE A 48 1.91 -2.08 -3.93
CA ILE A 48 0.89 -2.76 -4.75
C ILE A 48 0.00 -3.63 -3.85
N LEU A 49 0.61 -4.38 -2.92
CA LEU A 49 -0.14 -5.22 -1.99
C LEU A 49 -1.03 -4.39 -1.05
N TYR A 50 -0.53 -3.26 -0.53
CA TYR A 50 -1.34 -2.37 0.31
C TYR A 50 -2.51 -1.74 -0.44
N ILE A 51 -2.31 -1.31 -1.70
CA ILE A 51 -3.38 -0.79 -2.55
C ILE A 51 -4.43 -1.86 -2.79
N SER A 52 -4.02 -3.08 -3.14
CA SER A 52 -4.93 -4.21 -3.34
C SER A 52 -5.68 -4.58 -2.05
N SER A 53 -4.98 -4.64 -0.92
CA SER A 53 -5.58 -4.91 0.39
C SER A 53 -6.67 -3.89 0.71
N PHE A 54 -6.36 -2.60 0.54
CA PHE A 54 -7.32 -1.52 0.78
C PHE A 54 -8.51 -1.56 -0.20
N TYR A 55 -8.28 -1.93 -1.46
CA TYR A 55 -9.36 -2.13 -2.44
C TYR A 55 -10.37 -3.18 -1.96
N PHE A 56 -9.89 -4.34 -1.48
CA PHE A 56 -10.78 -5.39 -0.99
C PHE A 56 -11.54 -4.99 0.27
N VAL A 57 -10.89 -4.31 1.21
CA VAL A 57 -11.55 -3.73 2.39
C VAL A 57 -12.66 -2.76 1.96
N LEU A 58 -12.36 -1.83 1.04
CA LEU A 58 -13.37 -0.93 0.51
C LEU A 58 -14.51 -1.67 -0.18
N ASN A 59 -14.23 -2.80 -0.83
CA ASN A 59 -15.25 -3.60 -1.52
C ASN A 59 -16.23 -4.29 -0.58
N MET A 60 -15.79 -4.58 0.65
CA MET A 60 -16.69 -5.08 1.68
C MET A 60 -17.63 -3.99 2.20
N ILE A 61 -17.21 -2.72 2.22
CA ILE A 61 -17.98 -1.61 2.78
C ILE A 61 -18.83 -0.90 1.71
N PHE A 62 -18.26 -0.64 0.54
CA PHE A 62 -18.84 0.16 -0.55
C PHE A 62 -18.73 -0.55 -1.91
N PRO A 63 -19.40 -1.69 -2.11
CA PRO A 63 -19.20 -2.56 -3.29
C PRO A 63 -19.48 -1.88 -4.63
N THR A 64 -20.37 -0.87 -4.67
CA THR A 64 -20.76 -0.19 -5.90
C THR A 64 -19.81 0.94 -6.32
N ALA A 65 -19.01 1.48 -5.39
CA ALA A 65 -18.21 2.69 -5.61
C ALA A 65 -16.70 2.50 -5.36
N THR A 66 -16.25 1.28 -5.07
CA THR A 66 -14.86 0.97 -4.70
C THR A 66 -13.81 1.53 -5.64
N GLY A 67 -13.92 1.20 -6.93
CA GLY A 67 -12.95 1.62 -7.94
C GLY A 67 -12.85 3.14 -8.00
N TRP A 68 -13.99 3.83 -7.93
CA TRP A 68 -14.04 5.29 -7.95
C TRP A 68 -13.39 5.91 -6.72
N ILE A 69 -13.65 5.38 -5.52
CA ILE A 69 -13.04 5.87 -4.28
C ILE A 69 -11.53 5.66 -4.32
N LEU A 70 -11.08 4.48 -4.75
CA LEU A 70 -9.65 4.17 -4.85
C LEU A 70 -8.95 5.10 -5.84
N ILE A 71 -9.49 5.24 -7.06
CA ILE A 71 -8.91 6.11 -8.10
C ILE A 71 -8.86 7.56 -7.64
N ASN A 72 -9.92 8.08 -7.00
CA ASN A 72 -9.91 9.43 -6.46
C ASN A 72 -8.83 9.61 -5.38
N LEU A 73 -8.65 8.63 -4.50
CA LEU A 73 -7.61 8.67 -3.49
C LEU A 73 -6.20 8.71 -4.14
N LEU A 74 -5.94 7.88 -5.16
CA LEU A 74 -4.68 7.94 -5.89
C LEU A 74 -4.49 9.29 -6.61
N LEU A 75 -5.54 9.87 -7.19
CA LEU A 75 -5.47 11.18 -7.84
C LEU A 75 -5.12 12.30 -6.84
N VAL A 76 -5.70 12.27 -5.65
CA VAL A 76 -5.36 13.23 -4.57
C VAL A 76 -3.87 13.11 -4.20
N ILE A 77 -3.35 11.89 -4.04
CA ILE A 77 -1.93 11.67 -3.73
C ILE A 77 -1.03 12.17 -4.88
N LEU A 78 -1.45 11.95 -6.13
CA LEU A 78 -0.74 12.44 -7.30
C LEU A 78 -0.68 13.97 -7.31
N PHE A 79 -1.80 14.63 -7.03
CA PHE A 79 -1.88 16.09 -6.97
C PHE A 79 -0.99 16.67 -5.85
N ILE A 80 -1.05 16.08 -4.65
CA ILE A 80 -0.16 16.44 -3.53
C ILE A 80 1.31 16.28 -3.93
N SER A 81 1.64 15.20 -4.63
CA SER A 81 3.01 14.91 -5.09
C SER A 81 3.50 15.93 -6.13
N ILE A 82 2.62 16.39 -7.04
CA ILE A 82 2.91 17.46 -7.99
C ILE A 82 3.22 18.76 -7.24
N ILE A 83 2.37 19.17 -6.30
CA ILE A 83 2.54 20.41 -5.52
C ILE A 83 3.86 20.39 -4.74
N LEU A 84 4.13 19.28 -4.04
CA LEU A 84 5.37 19.10 -3.27
C LEU A 84 6.60 19.20 -4.17
N GLN A 85 6.57 18.60 -5.36
CA GLN A 85 7.69 18.67 -6.29
C GLN A 85 7.87 20.09 -6.86
N TRP A 86 6.78 20.75 -7.24
CA TRP A 86 6.83 22.10 -7.77
C TRP A 86 7.45 23.08 -6.77
N LYS A 87 7.03 23.00 -5.49
CA LYS A 87 7.59 23.81 -4.40
C LYS A 87 9.07 23.51 -4.13
N ALA A 88 9.48 22.25 -4.24
CA ALA A 88 10.84 21.83 -3.87
C ALA A 88 11.89 22.09 -4.94
N LYS A 89 11.55 21.98 -6.24
CA LYS A 89 12.57 21.98 -7.30
C LYS A 89 12.31 22.90 -8.49
N ARG A 90 11.21 23.66 -8.52
CA ARG A 90 10.72 24.51 -9.63
C ARG A 90 10.57 23.83 -11.00
N ASP A 91 11.27 22.72 -11.25
CA ASP A 91 11.18 21.88 -12.44
C ASP A 91 10.49 20.53 -12.16
N ILE A 92 9.50 20.23 -12.99
CA ILE A 92 8.77 18.97 -12.95
C ILE A 92 9.53 17.94 -13.78
N ARG A 93 10.32 17.10 -13.09
CA ARG A 93 10.90 15.88 -13.68
C ARG A 93 9.95 14.70 -13.44
N PHE A 94 9.32 14.19 -14.49
CA PHE A 94 8.33 13.10 -14.45
C PHE A 94 8.80 11.84 -13.69
N THR A 95 10.06 11.42 -13.89
CA THR A 95 10.59 10.22 -13.21
C THR A 95 10.72 10.40 -11.69
N LYS A 96 10.98 11.62 -11.22
CA LYS A 96 11.02 11.94 -9.79
C LYS A 96 9.62 12.09 -9.22
N LEU A 97 8.68 12.57 -10.03
CA LEU A 97 7.27 12.71 -9.69
C LEU A 97 6.64 11.36 -9.41
N LEU A 98 6.77 10.42 -10.35
CA LEU A 98 6.22 9.06 -10.20
C LEU A 98 6.79 8.35 -8.98
N LYS A 99 8.10 8.49 -8.72
CA LYS A 99 8.73 7.94 -7.51
C LYS A 99 8.24 8.62 -6.23
N GLY A 100 8.01 9.93 -6.26
CA GLY A 100 7.45 10.67 -5.13
C GLY A 100 6.02 10.23 -4.83
N PHE A 101 5.17 10.20 -5.86
CA PHE A 101 3.81 9.69 -5.82
C PHE A 101 3.75 8.28 -5.23
N TRP A 102 4.54 7.35 -5.76
CA TRP A 102 4.55 5.96 -5.31
C TRP A 102 4.92 5.83 -3.83
N ARG A 103 5.92 6.59 -3.37
CA ARG A 103 6.37 6.59 -1.96
C ARG A 103 5.33 7.19 -1.02
N MET A 104 4.67 8.27 -1.43
CA MET A 104 3.60 8.89 -0.64
C MET A 104 2.41 7.94 -0.52
N SER A 105 2.04 7.27 -1.61
CA SER A 105 1.01 6.23 -1.60
C SER A 105 1.35 5.11 -0.62
N CYS A 106 2.59 4.61 -0.63
CA CYS A 106 3.04 3.58 0.32
C CYS A 106 2.75 3.96 1.77
N ILE A 107 3.19 5.16 2.19
CA ILE A 107 3.01 5.64 3.56
C ILE A 107 1.53 5.80 3.88
N LEU A 108 0.76 6.41 2.98
CA LEU A 108 -0.66 6.64 3.20
C LEU A 108 -1.43 5.32 3.37
N PHE A 109 -1.24 4.35 2.47
CA PHE A 109 -1.96 3.07 2.53
C PHE A 109 -1.54 2.21 3.72
N ILE A 110 -0.29 2.31 4.19
CA ILE A 110 0.13 1.68 5.46
C ILE A 110 -0.67 2.27 6.62
N ILE A 111 -0.74 3.60 6.71
CA ILE A 111 -1.49 4.29 7.78
C ILE A 111 -2.97 3.91 7.72
N LEU A 112 -3.55 3.94 6.53
CA LEU A 112 -4.96 3.59 6.30
C LEU A 112 -5.24 2.15 6.72
N HIS A 113 -4.35 1.21 6.38
CA HIS A 113 -4.47 -0.18 6.79
C HIS A 113 -4.40 -0.32 8.32
N CYS A 114 -3.45 0.34 8.99
CA CYS A 114 -3.38 0.35 10.45
C CYS A 114 -4.67 0.90 11.10
N ILE A 115 -5.23 1.99 10.57
CA ILE A 115 -6.49 2.56 11.05
C ILE A 115 -7.64 1.57 10.89
N THR A 116 -7.76 0.92 9.72
CA THR A 116 -8.80 -0.07 9.45
C THR A 116 -8.71 -1.26 10.42
N VAL A 117 -7.50 -1.79 10.65
CA VAL A 117 -7.29 -2.91 11.59
C VAL A 117 -7.69 -2.51 13.01
N LEU A 118 -7.25 -1.34 13.48
CA LEU A 118 -7.60 -0.85 14.81
C LEU A 118 -9.10 -0.60 14.96
N ALA A 119 -9.74 0.03 13.98
CA ALA A 119 -11.18 0.26 13.97
C ALA A 119 -11.96 -1.06 14.01
N GLY A 120 -11.55 -2.06 13.23
CA GLY A 120 -12.14 -3.40 13.24
C GLY A 120 -12.02 -4.10 14.60
N LEU A 121 -10.85 -4.00 15.25
CA LEU A 121 -10.64 -4.55 16.59
C LEU A 121 -11.54 -3.87 17.64
N VAL A 122 -11.60 -2.53 17.62
CA VAL A 122 -12.42 -1.76 18.56
C VAL A 122 -13.90 -2.12 18.42
N LEU A 123 -14.43 -2.14 17.18
CA LEU A 123 -15.82 -2.52 16.91
C LEU A 123 -16.13 -3.93 17.45
N LYS A 124 -15.22 -4.89 17.22
CA LYS A 124 -15.43 -6.27 17.68
C LYS A 124 -15.43 -6.40 19.20
N ILE A 125 -14.57 -5.65 19.88
CA ILE A 125 -14.52 -5.64 21.35
C ILE A 125 -15.79 -4.99 21.92
N THR A 126 -16.28 -3.91 21.29
CA THR A 126 -17.53 -3.26 21.75
C THR A 126 -18.76 -4.16 21.54
N GLU A 127 -18.83 -4.90 20.44
CA GLU A 127 -19.90 -5.89 20.21
C GLU A 127 -19.89 -7.02 21.24
N TYR A 128 -18.71 -7.44 21.69
CA TYR A 128 -18.58 -8.51 22.69
C TYR A 128 -18.99 -8.08 24.10
N ASN A 129 -18.82 -6.79 24.41
CA ASN A 129 -19.11 -6.22 25.73
C ASN A 129 -20.56 -5.71 25.87
N ALA A 130 -21.34 -5.70 24.79
CA ALA A 130 -22.75 -5.29 24.74
C ALA A 130 -23.69 -6.51 24.87
#